data_AF-A0A164F243-F1
#
_entry.id   AF-A0A164F243-F1
#
_cell.length_a   1.000
_cell.length_b   1.000
_cell.length_c   1.000
_cell.angle_alpha   90.00
_cell.angle_beta   90.00
_cell.angle_gamma   90.00
#
_symmetry.space_group_name_H-M   'P 1'
#
loop_
_entity.id
_entity.type
_entity.pdbx_description
1 polymer ?
#
loop_
_entity_poly.entity_id
_entity_poly.type
_entity_poly.pdbx_seq_one_letter_code
_entity_poly.pdbx_strand_id
1 'polypeptide(L)'
;NIDGVIAFTNSEQAEIIPILGLVYSVKRSAFCNGSAIALETPYPFVIGFFHGKEKPDVDKFLEPLLFELSRLSPINVDPIEIRGREFTASLRCVIADTPMRTYLKKIKGHSG
;
A
#
# COMPACT_ATOMS: atom_id res chain seq x y z
N ASN A 1 -10.64 -9.52 10.91
CA ASN A 1 -9.81 -8.80 11.89
C ASN A 1 -8.39 -8.84 11.36
N ILE A 2 -8.00 -7.82 10.60
CA ILE A 2 -6.60 -7.59 10.18
C ILE A 2 -6.17 -6.40 11.05
N ASP A 3 -5.15 -6.59 11.88
CA ASP A 3 -4.64 -5.59 12.84
C ASP A 3 -5.68 -4.95 13.77
N GLY A 4 -6.63 -5.71 14.30
CA GLY A 4 -7.66 -5.18 15.20
C GLY A 4 -8.81 -4.45 14.50
N VAL A 5 -8.74 -4.23 13.18
CA VAL A 5 -9.78 -3.53 12.42
C VAL A 5 -11.01 -4.43 12.27
N ILE A 6 -12.12 -3.98 12.84
CA ILE A 6 -13.44 -4.59 12.70
C ILE A 6 -14.09 -4.04 11.44
N ALA A 7 -14.11 -4.83 10.37
CA ALA A 7 -14.93 -4.55 9.21
C ALA A 7 -16.40 -4.88 9.55
N PHE A 8 -17.28 -3.88 9.51
CA PHE A 8 -18.70 -4.09 9.76
C PHE A 8 -19.36 -4.84 8.60
N THR A 9 -20.27 -5.76 8.91
CA THR A 9 -20.92 -6.66 7.93
C THR A 9 -22.35 -6.26 7.56
N ASN A 10 -22.76 -5.02 7.82
CA ASN A 10 -24.13 -4.57 7.53
C ASN A 10 -24.20 -3.85 6.17
N SER A 11 -25.13 -4.27 5.32
CA SER A 11 -25.34 -3.75 3.95
C SER A 11 -25.78 -2.28 3.87
N GLU A 12 -26.15 -1.68 5.01
CA GLU A 12 -26.48 -0.25 5.12
C GLU A 12 -25.29 0.64 5.55
N GLN A 13 -24.17 0.02 5.95
CA GLN A 13 -23.01 0.73 6.49
C GLN A 13 -21.92 0.93 5.44
N ALA A 14 -21.18 2.03 5.60
CA ALA A 14 -20.08 2.41 4.75
C ALA A 14 -19.04 1.28 4.62
N GLU A 15 -18.62 1.03 3.38
CA GLU A 15 -17.62 0.03 3.02
C GLU A 15 -16.23 0.48 3.53
N ILE A 16 -15.49 -0.46 4.11
CA ILE A 16 -14.08 -0.24 4.45
C ILE A 16 -13.24 -0.88 3.34
N ILE A 17 -12.41 -0.07 2.69
CA ILE A 17 -11.44 -0.53 1.69
C ILE A 17 -10.04 -0.40 2.30
N PRO A 18 -9.47 -1.49 2.86
CA PRO A 18 -8.14 -1.45 3.45
C PRO A 18 -7.05 -1.46 2.38
N ILE A 19 -5.93 -0.79 2.67
CA ILE A 19 -4.66 -0.97 1.99
C ILE A 19 -3.78 -1.82 2.90
N LEU A 20 -3.45 -3.01 2.42
CA LEU A 20 -2.60 -3.95 3.15
C LEU A 20 -1.16 -3.90 2.62
N GLY A 21 -0.23 -3.80 3.56
CA GLY A 21 1.20 -3.91 3.35
C GLY A 21 1.69 -5.32 3.64
N LEU A 22 2.76 -5.73 2.97
CA LEU A 22 3.48 -6.96 3.26
C LEU A 22 4.97 -6.74 3.03
N VAL A 23 5.77 -6.85 4.09
CA VAL A 23 7.23 -6.85 3.93
C VAL A 23 7.65 -8.25 3.50
N TYR A 24 8.01 -8.39 2.22
CA TYR A 24 8.41 -9.69 1.68
C TYR A 24 9.91 -9.98 1.87
N SER A 25 10.75 -8.94 1.81
CA SER A 25 12.20 -9.10 1.87
C SER A 25 12.90 -7.81 2.30
N VAL A 26 14.07 -7.92 2.90
CA VAL A 26 14.92 -6.80 3.31
C VAL A 26 16.30 -6.87 2.66
N LYS A 27 16.92 -5.71 2.45
CA LYS A 27 18.29 -5.57 1.97
C LYS A 27 19.08 -4.68 2.92
N ARG A 28 20.40 -4.89 3.00
CA ARG A 28 21.30 -4.08 3.84
C ARG A 28 21.33 -2.60 3.41
N SER A 29 21.16 -2.33 2.12
CA SER A 29 21.06 -0.99 1.57
C SER A 29 20.25 -1.03 0.27
N ALA A 30 19.57 0.06 -0.04
CA ALA A 30 18.84 0.20 -1.30
C ALA A 30 19.74 0.11 -2.55
N PHE A 31 21.01 0.47 -2.42
CA PHE A 31 21.98 0.48 -3.52
C PHE A 31 22.89 -0.76 -3.53
N CYS A 32 22.69 -1.71 -2.60
CA CYS A 32 23.53 -2.90 -2.61
C CYS A 32 23.07 -3.87 -3.72
N ASN A 33 24.04 -4.38 -4.48
CA ASN A 33 23.83 -5.45 -5.47
C ASN A 33 23.67 -6.84 -4.82
N GLY A 34 23.70 -6.92 -3.49
CA GLY A 34 23.49 -8.15 -2.76
C GLY A 34 22.05 -8.68 -2.87
N SER A 35 21.91 -9.98 -2.63
CA SER A 35 20.62 -10.66 -2.54
C SER A 35 19.78 -10.09 -1.40
N ALA A 36 18.47 -9.95 -1.64
CA ALA A 36 17.52 -9.66 -0.57
C ALA A 36 17.35 -10.90 0.31
N ILE A 37 17.18 -10.67 1.61
CA ILE A 37 16.80 -11.70 2.57
C ILE A 37 15.27 -11.74 2.56
N ALA A 38 14.69 -12.83 2.04
CA ALA A 38 13.25 -13.05 2.11
C ALA A 38 12.83 -13.37 3.55
N LEU A 39 11.69 -12.82 3.98
CA LEU A 39 11.12 -13.18 5.28
C LEU A 39 10.37 -14.50 5.13
N GLU A 40 10.62 -15.45 6.04
CA GLU A 40 10.04 -16.80 5.97
C GLU A 40 8.51 -16.80 6.12
N THR A 41 8.00 -15.94 7.00
CA THR A 41 6.57 -15.79 7.27
C THR A 41 6.20 -14.31 7.27
N PRO A 42 5.95 -13.71 6.10
CA PRO A 42 5.53 -12.32 6.04
C PRO A 42 4.05 -12.23 6.42
N TYR A 43 3.72 -11.30 7.32
CA TYR A 43 2.35 -11.07 7.76
C TYR A 43 1.82 -9.76 7.17
N PRO A 44 0.62 -9.78 6.57
CA PRO A 44 0.01 -8.55 6.08
C PRO A 44 -0.35 -7.65 7.25
N PHE A 45 -0.18 -6.34 7.07
CA PHE A 45 -0.55 -5.32 8.05
C PHE A 45 -1.28 -4.17 7.35
N VAL A 46 -2.06 -3.39 8.09
CA VAL A 46 -2.80 -2.25 7.57
C VAL A 46 -1.85 -1.06 7.41
N ILE A 47 -1.74 -0.55 6.18
CA ILE A 47 -1.04 0.71 5.91
C ILE A 47 -2.04 1.89 5.94
N GLY A 48 -3.28 1.64 5.59
CA GLY A 48 -4.35 2.63 5.60
C GLY A 48 -5.68 2.00 5.23
N PHE A 49 -6.74 2.79 5.26
CA PHE A 49 -8.05 2.36 4.81
C PHE A 49 -8.89 3.56 4.37
N PHE A 50 -9.83 3.31 3.48
CA PHE A 50 -10.94 4.22 3.22
C PHE A 50 -12.18 3.71 3.93
N HIS A 51 -13.02 4.63 4.40
CA HIS A 51 -14.32 4.34 4.99
C HIS A 51 -15.36 5.27 4.37
N GLY A 52 -16.31 4.71 3.63
CA GLY A 52 -17.35 5.48 2.96
C GLY A 52 -18.35 4.59 2.24
N LYS A 53 -19.46 5.18 1.78
CA LYS A 53 -20.55 4.41 1.15
C LYS A 53 -20.31 4.04 -0.31
N GLU A 54 -19.36 4.72 -0.95
CA GLU A 54 -19.01 4.54 -2.35
C GLU A 54 -17.50 4.36 -2.47
N LYS A 55 -17.05 3.76 -3.57
CA LYS A 55 -15.61 3.66 -3.85
C LYS A 55 -15.02 5.07 -3.94
N PRO A 56 -13.89 5.35 -3.27
CA PRO A 56 -13.28 6.66 -3.33
C PRO A 56 -12.78 6.95 -4.73
N ASP A 57 -12.51 8.22 -5.02
CA ASP A 57 -11.63 8.53 -6.15
C ASP A 57 -10.26 7.88 -5.90
N VAL A 58 -9.80 7.07 -6.85
CA VAL A 58 -8.59 6.25 -6.66
C VAL A 58 -7.33 7.10 -6.52
N ASP A 59 -7.25 8.24 -7.22
CA ASP A 59 -6.07 9.10 -7.12
C ASP A 59 -6.01 9.68 -5.72
N LYS A 60 -7.13 10.24 -5.23
CA LYS A 60 -7.21 10.76 -3.85
C LYS A 60 -6.99 9.69 -2.79
N PHE A 61 -7.45 8.47 -3.03
CA PHE A 61 -7.30 7.37 -2.10
C PHE A 61 -5.84 6.93 -1.96
N LEU A 62 -5.11 6.85 -3.07
CA LEU A 62 -3.73 6.36 -3.09
C LEU A 62 -2.69 7.48 -2.95
N GLU A 63 -3.05 8.73 -3.21
CA GLU A 63 -2.13 9.88 -3.16
C GLU A 63 -1.35 9.96 -1.84
N PRO A 64 -1.95 9.85 -0.64
CA PRO A 64 -1.20 9.91 0.61
C PRO A 64 -0.13 8.81 0.70
N LEU A 65 -0.48 7.58 0.30
CA LEU A 65 0.44 6.45 0.31
C LEU A 65 1.56 6.63 -0.71
N LEU A 66 1.23 7.02 -1.95
CA LEU A 66 2.23 7.19 -3.01
C LEU A 66 3.18 8.35 -2.69
N PHE A 67 2.67 9.41 -2.07
CA PHE A 67 3.47 10.52 -1.57
C PHE A 67 4.45 10.06 -0.48
N GLU A 68 3.99 9.30 0.51
CA GLU A 68 4.85 8.77 1.56
C GLU A 68 5.91 7.80 1.01
N LEU A 69 5.53 6.87 0.12
CA LEU A 69 6.48 5.97 -0.54
C LEU A 69 7.53 6.73 -1.36
N SER A 70 7.15 7.83 -1.99
CA SER A 70 8.07 8.69 -2.74
C SER A 70 9.04 9.40 -1.79
N ARG A 71 8.55 9.90 -0.64
CA ARG A 71 9.38 10.54 0.39
C ARG A 71 10.37 9.56 1.02
N LEU A 72 9.95 8.33 1.30
CA LEU A 72 10.77 7.25 1.87
C LEU A 72 11.67 6.54 0.84
N SER A 73 11.49 6.85 -0.44
CA SER A 73 12.24 6.23 -1.52
C SER A 73 13.74 6.49 -1.35
N PRO A 74 14.60 5.49 -1.57
CA PRO A 74 16.05 5.65 -1.47
C PRO A 74 16.62 6.67 -2.46
N ILE A 75 15.89 6.97 -3.54
CA ILE A 75 16.30 7.97 -4.54
C ILE A 75 15.96 9.41 -4.11
N ASN A 76 15.11 9.58 -3.09
CA ASN A 76 14.80 10.91 -2.57
C ASN A 76 15.98 11.42 -1.75
N VAL A 77 16.62 12.49 -2.25
CA VAL A 77 17.83 13.11 -1.70
C VAL A 77 17.58 14.43 -0.99
N ASP A 78 16.31 14.80 -0.74
CA ASP A 78 15.98 16.01 0.02
C ASP A 78 16.59 15.96 1.43
N PRO A 79 17.50 16.89 1.80
CA PRO A 79 18.17 16.95 3.10
C PRO A 79 17.22 16.94 4.30
N ILE A 80 16.02 17.52 4.18
CA ILE A 80 15.03 17.60 5.25
C ILE A 80 14.40 16.21 5.47
N GLU A 81 14.12 15.50 4.38
CA GLU A 81 13.46 14.18 4.39
C GLU A 81 14.41 13.02 4.69
N ILE A 82 15.69 13.15 4.35
CA ILE A 82 16.71 12.14 4.68
C ILE A 82 17.19 12.26 6.13
N ARG A 83 17.02 13.42 6.76
CA ARG A 83 17.43 13.67 8.14
C ARG A 83 16.53 12.86 9.09
N GLY A 84 17.08 11.78 9.64
CA GLY A 84 16.35 10.85 10.53
C GLY A 84 15.75 9.65 9.81
N ARG A 85 16.02 9.46 8.51
CA ARG A 85 15.62 8.24 7.80
C ARG A 85 16.46 7.06 8.27
N GLU A 86 15.84 6.15 9.03
CA GLU A 86 16.49 4.92 9.51
C GLU A 86 16.41 3.78 8.48
N PHE A 87 15.34 3.75 7.69
CA PHE A 87 15.08 2.72 6.68
C PHE A 87 14.53 3.32 5.40
N THR A 88 14.77 2.63 4.28
CA THR A 88 14.15 2.95 2.99
C THR A 88 13.15 1.86 2.63
N ALA A 89 11.98 2.26 2.14
CA ALA A 89 10.98 1.34 1.62
C ALA A 89 10.86 1.49 0.11
N SER A 90 10.51 0.40 -0.58
CA SER A 90 10.16 0.44 -2.00
C SER A 90 8.96 -0.45 -2.27
N LEU A 91 8.05 0.04 -3.12
CA LEU A 91 6.91 -0.73 -3.58
C LEU A 91 7.34 -1.69 -4.68
N ARG A 92 7.21 -3.00 -4.44
CA ARG A 92 7.55 -4.03 -5.42
C ARG A 92 6.42 -4.32 -6.39
N CYS A 93 5.21 -4.51 -5.85
CA CYS A 93 4.03 -4.87 -6.62
C CYS A 93 2.76 -4.52 -5.86
N VAL A 94 1.67 -4.33 -6.59
CA VAL A 94 0.32 -4.23 -6.05
C VAL A 94 -0.44 -5.52 -6.37
N ILE A 95 -0.97 -6.19 -5.35
CA ILE A 95 -1.77 -7.39 -5.49
C ILE A 95 -3.23 -7.00 -5.30
N ALA A 96 -4.05 -7.29 -6.31
CA ALA A 96 -5.48 -7.01 -6.31
C ALA A 96 -6.21 -8.06 -7.15
N ASP A 97 -7.39 -8.46 -6.68
CA ASP A 97 -8.35 -9.27 -7.43
C ASP A 97 -8.90 -8.50 -8.64
N THR A 98 -9.73 -9.15 -9.46
CA THR A 98 -10.20 -8.55 -10.72
C THR A 98 -11.00 -7.24 -10.51
N PRO A 99 -11.99 -7.17 -9.60
CA PRO A 99 -12.72 -5.92 -9.35
C PRO A 99 -11.83 -4.79 -8.83
N MET A 100 -10.97 -5.05 -7.85
CA MET A 100 -10.09 -4.02 -7.29
C MET A 100 -9.03 -3.59 -8.30
N ARG A 101 -8.45 -4.51 -9.06
CA ARG A 101 -7.48 -4.18 -10.13
C ARG A 101 -8.10 -3.30 -11.21
N THR A 102 -9.34 -3.56 -11.59
CA THR A 102 -10.08 -2.77 -12.59
C THR A 102 -10.32 -1.35 -12.10
N TYR A 103 -10.75 -1.21 -10.85
CA TYR A 103 -10.88 0.07 -10.15
C TYR A 103 -9.55 0.83 -10.09
N LEU A 104 -8.47 0.16 -9.63
CA LEU A 104 -7.13 0.74 -9.54
C LEU A 104 -6.60 1.25 -10.88
N LYS A 105 -6.87 0.51 -11.96
CA LYS A 105 -6.45 0.87 -13.33
C LYS A 105 -7.38 1.88 -14.00
N LYS A 106 -8.47 2.29 -13.34
CA LYS A 106 -9.56 3.09 -13.94
C LYS A 106 -10.07 2.53 -15.28
N ILE A 107 -9.99 1.22 -15.47
CA ILE A 107 -10.52 0.58 -16.67
C ILE A 107 -12.02 0.41 -16.42
N LYS A 108 -12.87 0.98 -17.29
CA LYS A 108 -14.29 0.63 -17.26
C LYS A 108 -14.40 -0.84 -17.61
N GLY A 109 -14.85 -1.68 -16.67
CA GLY A 109 -15.35 -3.00 -17.05
C GLY A 109 -16.45 -2.77 -18.09
N HIS A 110 -16.34 -3.42 -19.25
CA HIS A 110 -17.51 -3.65 -20.08
C HIS A 110 -18.51 -4.38 -19.18
N SER A 111 -19.55 -3.66 -18.76
CA SER A 111 -20.78 -4.28 -18.32
C SER A 111 -21.20 -5.26 -19.42
N GLY A 112 -21.54 -6.50 -19.04
CA GLY A 112 -22.46 -7.27 -19.88
C GLY A 112 -23.78 -6.53 -20.06
#